data_AF-A0A7C1B3Y8-F1
#
_entry.id   AF-A0A7C1B3Y8-F1
#
_cell.length_a   1.000
_cell.length_b   1.000
_cell.length_c   1.000
_cell.angle_alpha   90.00
_cell.angle_beta   90.00
_cell.angle_gamma   90.00
#
_symmetry.space_group_name_H-M   'P 1'
#
loop_
_entity.id
_entity.type
_entity.pdbx_description
1 polymer ?
#
loop_
_entity_poly.entity_id
_entity_poly.type
_entity_poly.pdbx_seq_one_letter_code
_entity_poly.pdbx_strand_id
1 'polypeptide(L)'
;MAKGLIIIGDGMAGRGVPELNGRTTLEVSKTPNMDRMAKEGICGIADPISPGVRPGSDTAHLAILGYDPYKYYTGRGPFEAIGAGLEVKPGDIAFRMNFATIDRNGIVVDRR
;
A
#
# COMPACT_ATOMS: atom_id res chain seq x y z
N MET A 1 -29.30 -5.52 6.98
CA MET A 1 -27.83 -5.65 7.05
C MET A 1 -27.23 -4.30 7.39
N ALA A 2 -26.21 -4.26 8.26
CA ALA A 2 -25.42 -3.06 8.46
C ALA A 2 -24.50 -2.81 7.26
N LYS A 3 -24.12 -1.56 7.02
CA LYS A 3 -23.10 -1.20 6.03
C LYS A 3 -21.72 -1.29 6.68
N GLY A 4 -20.71 -1.75 5.92
CA GLY A 4 -19.31 -1.76 6.35
C GLY A 4 -18.53 -0.60 5.72
N LEU A 5 -17.56 -0.06 6.45
CA LEU A 5 -16.58 0.92 5.96
C LEU A 5 -15.19 0.44 6.37
N ILE A 6 -14.29 0.33 5.40
CA ILE A 6 -12.86 0.05 5.63
C ILE A 6 -12.08 1.32 5.27
N ILE A 7 -11.27 1.82 6.20
CA ILE A 7 -10.40 2.99 6.01
C ILE A 7 -8.96 2.49 6.12
N ILE A 8 -8.17 2.69 5.06
CA ILE A 8 -6.75 2.28 5.01
C ILE A 8 -5.87 3.53 5.06
N GLY A 9 -5.04 3.64 6.11
CA GLY A 9 -3.98 4.64 6.18
C GLY A 9 -2.71 4.14 5.49
N ASP A 10 -2.50 4.50 4.22
CA ASP A 10 -1.30 4.09 3.47
C ASP A 10 -0.02 4.61 4.15
N GLY A 11 0.92 3.70 4.41
CA GLY A 11 2.17 4.02 5.11
C GLY A 11 1.98 4.55 6.54
N MET A 12 0.80 4.41 7.15
CA MET A 12 0.51 4.98 8.48
C MET A 12 1.28 4.30 9.61
N ALA A 13 1.62 3.02 9.44
CA ALA A 13 2.44 2.30 10.40
C ALA A 13 3.88 2.86 10.39
N GLY A 14 4.44 3.04 11.58
CA GLY A 14 5.78 3.58 11.76
C GLY A 14 6.58 2.81 12.82
N ARG A 15 7.87 3.14 12.91
CA ARG A 15 8.74 2.71 14.00
C ARG A 15 8.98 3.88 14.95
N GLY A 16 9.43 3.57 16.16
CA GLY A 16 9.85 4.58 17.12
C GLY A 16 10.93 5.49 16.52
N VAL A 17 10.74 6.80 16.63
CA VAL A 17 11.65 7.83 16.11
C VAL A 17 12.43 8.42 17.28
N PRO A 18 13.78 8.46 17.25
CA PRO A 18 14.59 8.99 18.34
C PRO A 18 14.21 10.42 18.77
N GLU A 19 13.95 11.29 17.79
CA GLU A 19 13.56 12.69 17.97
C GLU A 19 12.18 12.85 18.65
N LEU A 20 11.38 11.78 18.66
CA LEU A 20 10.06 11.73 19.30
C LEU A 20 10.08 10.97 20.63
N ASN A 21 11.26 10.78 21.23
CA ASN A 21 11.50 9.95 22.42
C ASN A 21 11.09 8.49 22.20
N GLY A 22 11.39 7.93 21.03
CA GLY A 22 11.10 6.54 20.69
C GLY A 22 9.63 6.26 20.32
N ARG A 23 8.78 7.29 20.26
CA ARG A 23 7.39 7.18 19.79
C ARG A 23 7.31 7.20 18.26
N THR A 24 6.27 6.61 17.73
CA THR A 24 5.90 6.69 16.31
C THR A 24 5.30 8.06 15.97
N THR A 25 5.25 8.39 14.68
CA THR A 25 4.56 9.59 14.19
C THR A 25 3.06 9.59 14.50
N LEU A 26 2.42 8.40 14.48
CA LEU A 26 1.01 8.25 14.81
C LEU A 26 0.73 8.55 16.29
N GLU A 27 1.58 8.05 17.20
CA GLU A 27 1.42 8.27 18.66
C GLU A 27 1.57 9.73 19.08
N VAL A 28 2.39 10.52 18.39
CA VAL A 28 2.56 11.95 18.70
C VAL A 28 1.55 12.85 17.99
N SER A 29 0.79 12.30 17.04
CA SER A 29 -0.20 13.05 16.28
C SER A 29 -1.45 13.31 17.11
N LYS A 30 -2.11 14.46 16.90
CA LYS A 30 -3.41 14.75 17.53
C LYS A 30 -4.52 14.04 16.76
N THR A 31 -4.96 12.89 17.26
CA THR A 31 -5.92 12.01 16.56
C THR A 31 -7.20 11.71 17.35
N PRO A 32 -7.91 12.73 17.87
CA PRO A 32 -9.01 12.54 18.82
C PRO A 32 -10.14 11.61 18.33
N ASN A 33 -10.39 11.58 17.02
CA ASN A 33 -11.40 10.69 16.44
C ASN A 33 -10.93 9.23 16.41
N MET A 34 -9.66 8.96 16.07
CA MET A 34 -9.11 7.61 16.10
C MET A 34 -8.96 7.12 17.54
N ASP A 35 -8.56 8.00 18.45
CA ASP A 35 -8.45 7.71 19.88
C ASP A 35 -9.82 7.31 20.45
N ARG A 36 -10.88 8.03 20.06
CA ARG A 36 -12.26 7.68 20.42
C ARG A 36 -12.67 6.33 19.83
N MET A 37 -12.42 6.09 18.54
CA MET A 37 -12.73 4.81 17.88
C MET A 37 -12.02 3.63 18.53
N ALA A 38 -10.75 3.79 18.93
CA ALA A 38 -9.98 2.77 19.62
C ALA A 38 -10.52 2.50 21.04
N LYS A 39 -10.97 3.54 21.76
CA LYS A 39 -11.53 3.43 23.10
C LYS A 39 -12.92 2.78 23.12
N GLU A 40 -13.76 3.10 22.14
CA GLU A 40 -15.15 2.62 22.04
C GLU A 40 -15.28 1.32 21.23
N GLY A 41 -14.24 0.93 20.49
CA GLY A 41 -14.21 -0.22 19.60
C GLY A 41 -13.30 -1.35 20.07
N ILE A 42 -12.73 -2.06 19.10
CA ILE A 42 -11.77 -3.14 19.30
C ILE A 42 -10.49 -2.86 18.51
N CYS A 43 -9.34 -3.07 19.16
CA CYS A 43 -8.02 -2.91 18.55
C CYS A 43 -7.36 -4.27 18.33
N GLY A 44 -6.47 -4.33 17.35
CA GLY A 44 -5.67 -5.51 17.05
C GLY A 44 -4.45 -5.17 16.21
N ILE A 45 -3.61 -6.18 15.96
CA ILE A 45 -2.47 -6.12 15.07
C ILE A 45 -2.78 -7.00 13.86
N ALA A 46 -2.42 -6.54 12.68
CA ALA A 46 -2.60 -7.29 11.44
C ALA A 46 -1.29 -7.33 10.65
N ASP A 47 -0.87 -8.54 10.28
CA ASP A 47 0.13 -8.75 9.24
C ASP A 47 -0.61 -8.91 7.91
N PRO A 48 -0.48 -7.99 6.94
CA PRO A 48 -1.24 -8.06 5.70
C PRO A 48 -1.01 -9.36 4.91
N ILE A 49 0.18 -9.96 5.01
CA ILE A 49 0.49 -11.22 4.33
C ILE A 49 0.86 -12.29 5.36
N SER A 50 1.95 -12.09 6.10
CA SER A 50 2.38 -12.97 7.19
C SER A 50 3.46 -12.29 8.03
N PRO A 51 3.72 -12.76 9.26
CA PRO A 51 4.75 -12.20 10.13
C PRO A 51 6.11 -12.11 9.42
N GLY A 52 6.67 -10.90 9.38
CA GLY A 52 7.98 -10.63 8.77
C GLY A 52 7.99 -10.49 7.25
N VAL A 53 6.86 -10.68 6.56
CA VAL A 53 6.76 -10.47 5.11
C VAL A 53 6.36 -9.02 4.82
N ARG A 54 7.24 -8.28 4.13
CA ARG A 54 6.96 -6.91 3.69
C ARG A 54 6.03 -6.92 2.46
N PRO A 55 4.81 -6.38 2.54
CA PRO A 55 3.93 -6.30 1.39
C PRO A 55 4.24 -5.07 0.51
N GLY A 56 3.97 -5.19 -0.79
CA GLY A 56 3.72 -4.03 -1.65
C GLY A 56 2.25 -3.59 -1.53
N SER A 57 1.93 -2.33 -1.89
CA SER A 57 0.56 -1.83 -1.79
C SER A 57 -0.44 -2.70 -2.56
N ASP A 58 -0.07 -3.19 -3.74
CA ASP A 58 -0.88 -4.10 -4.54
C ASP A 58 -1.22 -5.41 -3.80
N THR A 59 -0.21 -6.13 -3.32
CA THR A 59 -0.38 -7.38 -2.56
C THR A 59 -1.11 -7.18 -1.22
N ALA A 60 -0.86 -6.06 -0.53
CA ALA A 60 -1.55 -5.72 0.73
C ALA A 60 -3.05 -5.52 0.50
N HIS A 61 -3.44 -4.77 -0.53
CA HIS A 61 -4.85 -4.52 -0.82
C HIS A 61 -5.59 -5.80 -1.21
N LEU A 62 -4.97 -6.69 -1.98
CA LEU A 62 -5.55 -8.01 -2.27
C LEU A 62 -5.87 -8.76 -0.97
N ALA A 63 -4.90 -8.83 -0.05
CA ALA A 63 -5.07 -9.55 1.21
C ALA A 63 -6.14 -8.91 2.12
N ILE A 64 -6.16 -7.58 2.23
CA ILE A 64 -7.18 -6.83 3.01
C ILE A 64 -8.59 -7.09 2.45
N LEU A 65 -8.73 -7.23 1.14
CA LEU A 65 -9.98 -7.56 0.47
C LEU A 65 -10.34 -9.06 0.52
N GLY A 66 -9.52 -9.89 1.15
CA GLY A 66 -9.77 -11.32 1.37
C GLY A 66 -9.21 -12.26 0.31
N TYR A 67 -8.36 -11.79 -0.60
CA TYR A 67 -7.70 -12.62 -1.61
C TYR A 67 -6.35 -13.10 -1.12
N ASP A 68 -6.02 -14.37 -1.41
CA ASP A 68 -4.66 -14.88 -1.21
C ASP A 68 -3.70 -14.29 -2.25
N PRO A 69 -2.75 -13.42 -1.86
CA PRO A 69 -1.84 -12.79 -2.80
C PRO A 69 -0.91 -13.81 -3.48
N TYR A 70 -0.60 -14.95 -2.85
CA TYR A 70 0.25 -15.97 -3.47
C TYR A 70 -0.44 -16.72 -4.61
N LYS A 71 -1.78 -16.69 -4.63
CA LYS A 71 -2.59 -17.35 -5.66
C LYS A 71 -3.04 -16.39 -6.76
N TYR A 72 -3.45 -15.18 -6.41
CA TYR A 72 -4.14 -14.28 -7.33
C TYR A 72 -3.28 -13.13 -7.86
N TYR A 73 -2.13 -12.84 -7.25
CA TYR A 73 -1.28 -11.75 -7.71
C TYR A 73 -0.53 -12.13 -8.99
N THR A 74 -0.75 -11.38 -10.07
CA THR A 74 -0.11 -11.59 -11.39
C THR A 74 0.92 -10.52 -11.73
N GLY A 75 1.27 -9.66 -10.78
CA GLY A 75 2.19 -8.54 -10.96
C GLY A 75 1.50 -7.17 -10.89
N ARG A 76 2.32 -6.11 -10.81
CA ARG A 76 1.84 -4.74 -10.61
C ARG A 76 1.26 -4.09 -11.87
N GLY A 77 1.78 -4.47 -13.04
CA GLY A 77 1.41 -3.86 -14.32
C GLY A 77 -0.10 -3.82 -14.59
N PRO A 78 -0.83 -4.94 -14.43
CA PRO A 78 -2.29 -4.97 -14.61
C PRO A 78 -3.03 -3.96 -13.73
N PHE A 79 -2.64 -3.80 -12.46
CA PHE A 79 -3.27 -2.83 -11.56
C PHE A 79 -3.05 -1.38 -12.02
N GLU A 80 -1.84 -1.05 -12.47
CA GLU A 80 -1.52 0.30 -12.97
C GLU A 80 -2.25 0.60 -14.28
N ALA A 81 -2.37 -0.39 -15.18
CA ALA A 81 -3.10 -0.25 -16.44
C ALA A 81 -4.60 -0.01 -16.19
N ILE A 82 -5.23 -0.81 -15.32
CA ILE A 82 -6.63 -0.60 -14.92
C ILE A 82 -6.80 0.74 -14.23
N GLY A 83 -5.86 1.13 -13.36
CA GLY A 83 -5.85 2.43 -12.69
C GLY A 83 -5.75 3.62 -13.66
N ALA A 84 -5.12 3.43 -14.82
CA ALA A 84 -5.07 4.39 -15.92
C ALA A 84 -6.29 4.35 -16.85
N GLY A 85 -7.29 3.50 -16.56
CA GLY A 85 -8.51 3.36 -17.36
C GLY A 85 -8.37 2.46 -18.59
N LEU A 86 -7.31 1.65 -18.66
CA LEU A 86 -7.12 0.68 -19.73
C LEU A 86 -7.84 -0.63 -19.40
N GLU A 87 -8.41 -1.28 -20.42
CA GLU A 87 -8.92 -2.65 -20.29
C GLU A 87 -7.75 -3.65 -20.27
N VAL A 88 -7.77 -4.60 -19.35
CA VAL A 88 -6.78 -5.69 -19.25
C VAL A 88 -7.49 -7.03 -19.32
N LYS A 89 -7.06 -7.91 -20.23
CA LYS A 89 -7.66 -9.22 -20.47
C LYS A 89 -6.73 -10.35 -20.00
N PRO A 90 -7.27 -11.55 -19.74
CA PRO A 90 -6.45 -12.72 -19.47
C PRO A 90 -5.44 -12.97 -20.60
N GLY A 91 -4.15 -13.07 -20.25
CA GLY A 91 -3.05 -13.25 -21.20
C GLY A 91 -2.32 -11.95 -21.57
N ASP A 92 -2.88 -10.78 -21.26
CA ASP A 92 -2.20 -9.51 -21.50
C ASP A 92 -0.99 -9.34 -20.56
N ILE A 93 0.06 -8.70 -21.09
CA ILE A 93 1.24 -8.32 -20.33
C ILE A 93 1.25 -6.80 -20.20
N ALA A 94 1.16 -6.31 -18.97
CA ALA A 94 1.19 -4.88 -18.68
C ALA A 94 2.48 -4.50 -17.93
N PHE A 95 3.02 -3.33 -18.26
CA PHE A 95 4.22 -2.79 -17.63
C PHE A 95 3.95 -1.43 -17.02
N ARG A 96 4.44 -1.24 -15.80
CA ARG A 96 4.53 0.08 -15.18
C ARG A 96 5.79 0.76 -15.71
N MET A 97 5.62 1.87 -16.42
CA MET A 97 6.72 2.61 -17.05
C MET A 97 6.90 4.00 -16.43
N ASN A 98 8.08 4.58 -16.64
CA ASN A 98 8.38 5.98 -16.39
C ASN A 98 8.78 6.63 -17.71
N PHE A 99 8.44 7.90 -17.89
CA PHE A 99 9.22 8.76 -18.78
C PHE A 99 10.58 9.03 -18.13
N ALA A 100 11.63 9.05 -18.95
CA ALA A 100 13.01 9.20 -18.49
C ALA A 100 13.77 10.10 -19.47
N THR A 101 14.79 10.79 -18.97
CA THR A 101 15.66 11.65 -19.77
C THR A 101 16.96 10.91 -20.10
N ILE A 102 17.33 10.89 -21.38
CA ILE A 102 18.59 10.31 -21.85
C ILE A 102 19.56 11.40 -22.33
N ASP A 103 20.86 11.18 -22.14
CA ASP A 103 21.89 12.01 -22.75
C ASP A 103 22.12 11.65 -24.22
N ARG A 104 23.06 12.36 -24.87
CA ARG A 104 23.42 12.12 -26.28
C ARG A 104 24.06 10.76 -26.54
N ASN A 105 24.55 10.08 -25.50
CA ASN A 105 25.15 8.76 -25.58
C ASN A 105 24.12 7.64 -25.30
N GLY A 106 22.85 7.99 -25.06
CA GLY A 106 21.78 7.04 -24.75
C GLY A 106 21.77 6.57 -23.29
N ILE A 107 22.47 7.26 -22.39
CA ILE A 107 22.49 6.94 -20.96
C ILE A 107 21.33 7.66 -20.26
N VAL A 108 20.58 6.92 -19.44
CA VAL A 108 19.53 7.50 -18.60
C VAL A 108 20.17 8.38 -17.52
N VAL A 109 19.96 9.69 -17.61
CA VAL A 109 20.46 10.68 -16.65
C VAL A 109 19.41 11.08 -15.62
N ASP A 110 18.13 10.95 -15.96
CA ASP A 110 17.02 11.03 -15.02
C ASP A 110 15.98 9.95 -15.33
N ARG A 111 15.47 9.28 -14.29
CA ARG A 111 14.47 8.22 -14.39
C ARG A 111 13.03 8.74 -14.31
N ARG A 112 12.84 10.06 -14.17
CA ARG A 112 11.54 10.74 -14.10
C ARG A 112 11.59 12.13 -14.74
#